data_AF-A0A328SKG3-F1
#
_entry.id   AF-A0A328SKG3-F1
#
_cell.length_a   1.000
_cell.length_b   1.000
_cell.length_c   1.000
_cell.angle_alpha   90.00
_cell.angle_beta   90.00
_cell.angle_gamma   90.00
#
_symmetry.space_group_name_H-M   'P 1'
#
loop_
_entity.id
_entity.type
_entity.pdbx_description
1 polymer ?
#
loop_
_entity_poly.entity_id
_entity_poly.type
_entity_poly.pdbx_seq_one_letter_code
_entity_poly.pdbx_strand_id
1 'polypeptide(L)'
;MNNKGIIRHKLKINAAINNAYIFKQIQNDYGSFHEYLKTFTDDNIIYENDKTTSELGDSISKDLKKKGMKFVGPTIIYSYLQAIGIINSHMENCFLYNKGDQ
;
A
#
# COMPACT_ATOMS: atom_id res chain seq x y z
N MET A 1 -22.20 -10.23 7.98
CA MET A 1 -22.04 -9.69 9.34
C MET A 1 -21.93 -10.76 10.44
N ASN A 2 -22.38 -12.00 10.21
CA ASN A 2 -22.38 -13.04 11.25
C ASN A 2 -21.09 -13.88 11.33
N ASN A 3 -20.17 -13.71 10.39
CA ASN A 3 -18.88 -14.41 10.41
C ASN A 3 -18.00 -13.84 11.54
N LYS A 4 -17.64 -14.69 12.51
CA LYS A 4 -16.81 -14.33 13.66
C LYS A 4 -15.31 -14.29 13.36
N GLY A 5 -14.87 -14.87 12.24
CA GLY A 5 -13.46 -14.86 11.79
C GLY A 5 -13.01 -13.56 11.13
N ILE A 6 -13.87 -12.55 11.03
CA ILE A 6 -13.55 -11.26 10.40
C ILE A 6 -13.91 -10.08 11.30
N ILE A 7 -13.32 -8.92 11.01
CA ILE A 7 -13.73 -7.64 11.61
C ILE A 7 -15.13 -7.29 11.11
N ARG A 8 -16.14 -7.36 11.99
CA ARG A 8 -17.56 -7.12 11.69
C ARG A 8 -17.89 -5.63 11.59
N HIS A 9 -17.22 -4.91 10.69
CA HIS A 9 -17.46 -3.50 10.42
C HIS A 9 -17.99 -3.31 8.99
N LYS A 10 -19.26 -2.90 8.86
CA LYS A 10 -19.99 -2.85 7.57
C LYS A 10 -19.23 -2.06 6.49
N LEU A 11 -18.69 -0.89 6.83
CA LEU A 11 -17.97 -0.06 5.86
C LEU A 11 -16.62 -0.68 5.43
N LYS A 12 -15.94 -1.44 6.31
CA LYS A 12 -14.67 -2.10 5.96
C LYS A 12 -14.92 -3.29 5.03
N ILE A 13 -15.99 -4.04 5.28
CA ILE A 13 -16.43 -5.13 4.41
C ILE A 13 -16.80 -4.60 3.02
N ASN A 14 -17.61 -3.53 2.96
CA ASN A 14 -17.98 -2.90 1.69
C ASN A 14 -16.76 -2.31 0.97
N ALA A 15 -15.81 -1.74 1.71
CA ALA A 15 -14.57 -1.22 1.15
C ALA A 15 -13.73 -2.32 0.49
N ALA A 16 -13.61 -3.51 1.11
CA ALA A 16 -12.89 -4.63 0.51
C ALA A 16 -13.48 -5.04 -0.84
N ILE A 17 -14.82 -5.11 -0.94
CA ILE A 17 -15.53 -5.42 -2.19
C ILE A 17 -15.28 -4.32 -3.25
N ASN A 18 -15.48 -3.06 -2.89
CA ASN A 18 -15.25 -1.92 -3.78
C ASN A 18 -13.79 -1.85 -4.27
N ASN A 19 -12.84 -2.02 -3.36
CA ASN A 19 -11.42 -1.98 -3.67
C ASN A 19 -11.01 -3.12 -4.59
N ALA A 20 -11.62 -4.31 -4.49
CA ALA A 20 -11.36 -5.41 -5.41
C ALA A 20 -11.77 -5.08 -6.86
N TYR A 21 -12.91 -4.40 -7.06
CA TYR A 21 -13.32 -3.94 -8.39
C TYR A 21 -12.33 -2.91 -8.97
N ILE A 22 -11.92 -1.94 -8.16
CA ILE A 22 -10.97 -0.89 -8.58
C ILE A 22 -9.59 -1.48 -8.84
N PHE A 23 -9.15 -2.44 -8.01
CA PHE A 23 -7.89 -3.15 -8.22
C PHE A 23 -7.87 -3.85 -9.58
N LYS A 24 -8.97 -4.53 -9.95
CA LYS A 24 -9.10 -5.15 -11.27
C LYS A 24 -9.06 -4.12 -12.41
N GLN A 25 -9.67 -2.95 -12.22
CA GLN A 25 -9.56 -1.85 -13.20
C GLN A 25 -8.12 -1.36 -13.34
N ILE A 26 -7.40 -1.17 -12.23
CA ILE A 26 -5.97 -0.82 -12.26
C ILE A 26 -5.16 -1.89 -13.00
N GLN A 27 -5.42 -3.18 -12.76
CA GLN A 27 -4.77 -4.25 -13.51
C GLN A 27 -5.08 -4.19 -15.01
N ASN A 28 -6.29 -3.83 -15.41
CA ASN A 28 -6.62 -3.67 -16.83
C ASN A 28 -5.87 -2.47 -17.45
N ASP A 29 -5.77 -1.35 -16.72
CA ASP A 29 -5.17 -0.11 -17.23
C ASP A 29 -3.63 -0.18 -17.27
N TYR A 30 -3.00 -0.85 -16.32
CA TYR A 30 -1.54 -0.90 -16.12
C TYR A 30 -0.94 -2.29 -16.34
N GLY A 31 -1.75 -3.30 -16.67
CA GLY A 31 -1.34 -4.71 -16.78
C GLY A 31 -1.25 -5.44 -15.43
N SER A 32 -0.71 -4.80 -14.40
CA SER A 32 -0.71 -5.33 -13.02
C SER A 32 -0.70 -4.22 -11.97
N PHE A 33 -0.98 -4.57 -10.72
CA PHE A 33 -0.87 -3.60 -9.61
C PHE A 33 0.58 -3.25 -9.29
N HIS A 34 1.53 -4.16 -9.55
CA HIS A 34 2.96 -3.86 -9.42
C HIS A 34 3.41 -2.84 -10.47
N GLU A 35 3.01 -3.01 -11.73
CA GLU A 35 3.28 -2.03 -12.79
C GLU A 35 2.64 -0.67 -12.49
N TYR A 36 1.46 -0.66 -11.87
CA TYR A 36 0.89 0.58 -11.34
C TYR A 36 1.76 1.23 -10.26
N LEU A 37 2.29 0.46 -9.29
CA LEU A 37 3.17 1.01 -8.25
C LEU A 37 4.50 1.51 -8.83
N LYS A 38 5.03 0.86 -9.86
CA LYS A 38 6.25 1.29 -10.57
C LYS A 38 6.14 2.70 -11.16
N THR A 39 4.94 3.16 -11.53
CA THR A 39 4.77 4.55 -12.00
C THR A 39 5.03 5.60 -10.92
N PHE A 40 5.17 5.20 -9.65
CA PHE A 40 5.50 6.08 -8.53
C PHE A 40 6.91 5.85 -7.98
N THR A 41 7.49 4.67 -8.18
CA THR A 41 8.74 4.25 -7.53
C THR A 41 9.90 4.04 -8.50
N ASP A 42 9.62 4.02 -9.80
CA ASP A 42 10.57 3.60 -10.84
C ASP A 42 11.20 2.22 -10.53
N ASP A 43 10.43 1.34 -9.89
CA ASP A 43 10.83 0.00 -9.45
C ASP A 43 11.95 -0.03 -8.39
N ASN A 44 12.20 1.09 -7.71
CA ASN A 44 13.21 1.19 -6.66
C ASN A 44 12.64 0.90 -5.27
N ILE A 45 13.45 0.26 -4.43
CA ILE A 45 13.19 0.11 -2.99
C ILE A 45 13.60 1.39 -2.28
N ILE A 46 12.72 1.91 -1.43
CA ILE A 46 12.98 3.11 -0.62
C ILE A 46 13.34 2.68 0.79
N TYR A 47 14.44 3.22 1.31
CA TYR A 47 14.91 2.95 2.67
C TYR A 47 14.54 4.13 3.57
N GLU A 48 13.60 3.92 4.50
CA GLU A 48 13.23 4.91 5.51
C GLU A 48 12.70 4.24 6.76
N ASN A 49 13.03 4.78 7.93
CA ASN A 49 12.61 4.31 9.24
C ASN A 49 12.01 5.46 10.06
N ASP A 50 11.43 5.15 11.21
CA ASP A 50 10.90 6.11 12.20
C ASP A 50 9.85 7.11 11.65
N LYS A 51 9.10 6.70 10.63
CA LYS A 51 7.99 7.47 10.04
C LYS A 51 6.67 6.72 10.15
N THR A 52 5.57 7.45 10.00
CA THR A 52 4.20 6.89 9.94
C THR A 52 3.46 7.23 8.63
N THR A 53 4.05 8.11 7.82
CA THR A 53 3.65 8.49 6.47
C THR A 53 4.89 8.84 5.64
N SER A 54 4.75 8.91 4.32
CA SER A 54 5.81 9.38 3.42
C SER A 54 5.20 10.06 2.19
N GLU A 55 5.99 10.85 1.47
CA GLU A 55 5.54 11.54 0.25
C GLU A 55 5.04 10.57 -0.82
N LEU A 56 5.71 9.40 -0.94
CA LEU A 56 5.26 8.30 -1.79
C LEU A 56 3.90 7.77 -1.33
N GLY A 57 3.78 7.48 -0.03
CA GLY A 57 2.54 6.97 0.56
C GLY A 57 1.38 7.96 0.38
N ASP A 58 1.63 9.25 0.54
CA ASP A 58 0.67 10.34 0.30
C ASP A 58 0.20 10.39 -1.16
N SER A 59 1.15 10.29 -2.09
CA SER A 59 0.88 10.35 -3.53
C SER A 59 0.02 9.17 -3.98
N ILE A 60 0.38 7.95 -3.59
CA ILE A 60 -0.41 6.74 -3.90
C ILE A 60 -1.78 6.78 -3.20
N SER A 61 -1.84 7.19 -1.93
CA SER A 61 -3.11 7.37 -1.20
C SER A 61 -4.04 8.35 -1.94
N LYS A 62 -3.52 9.47 -2.43
CA LYS A 62 -4.30 10.46 -3.18
C LYS A 62 -4.84 9.88 -4.48
N ASP A 63 -4.02 9.15 -5.24
CA ASP A 63 -4.45 8.56 -6.50
C ASP A 63 -5.46 7.42 -6.31
N LEU A 64 -5.22 6.50 -5.37
CA LEU A 64 -6.16 5.43 -5.04
C LEU A 64 -7.52 5.98 -4.57
N LYS A 65 -7.52 7.05 -3.75
CA LYS A 65 -8.76 7.75 -3.38
C LYS A 65 -9.47 8.35 -4.59
N LYS A 66 -8.73 8.95 -5.52
CA LYS A 66 -9.27 9.51 -6.78
C LYS A 66 -9.91 8.43 -7.65
N LYS A 67 -9.31 7.23 -7.70
CA LYS A 67 -9.87 6.04 -8.36
C LYS A 67 -11.05 5.42 -7.61
N GLY A 68 -11.37 5.90 -6.40
CA GLY A 68 -12.54 5.53 -5.63
C GLY A 68 -12.30 4.50 -4.52
N MET A 69 -11.05 4.09 -4.26
CA MET A 69 -10.76 3.16 -3.18
C MET A 69 -11.09 3.78 -1.82
N LYS A 70 -11.48 2.92 -0.87
CA LYS A 70 -11.85 3.30 0.50
C LYS A 70 -10.87 2.68 1.49
N PHE A 71 -10.70 3.33 2.64
CA PHE A 71 -9.72 2.92 3.67
C PHE A 71 -8.28 2.85 3.14
N VAL A 72 -7.90 3.81 2.30
CA VAL A 72 -6.56 3.97 1.72
C VAL A 72 -5.95 5.32 2.12
N GLY A 73 -5.94 5.62 3.42
CA GLY A 73 -5.31 6.84 3.95
C GLY A 73 -3.78 6.77 3.88
N PRO A 74 -3.07 7.91 4.01
CA PRO A 74 -1.61 7.97 3.96
C PRO A 74 -0.90 6.93 4.83
N THR A 75 -1.26 6.84 6.10
CA THR A 75 -0.68 5.86 7.03
C THR A 75 -0.96 4.43 6.61
N ILE A 76 -2.17 4.15 6.09
CA ILE A 76 -2.54 2.79 5.64
C ILE A 76 -1.69 2.39 4.43
N ILE A 77 -1.53 3.31 3.47
CA ILE A 77 -0.72 3.05 2.27
C ILE A 77 0.75 2.95 2.63
N TYR A 78 1.26 3.83 3.49
CA TYR A 78 2.62 3.74 3.99
C TYR A 78 2.90 2.37 4.64
N SER A 79 2.05 1.95 5.57
CA SER A 79 2.17 0.62 6.20
C SER A 79 2.04 -0.53 5.20
N TYR A 80 1.20 -0.39 4.16
CA TYR A 80 1.10 -1.37 3.09
C TYR A 80 2.41 -1.47 2.29
N LEU A 81 2.99 -0.34 1.88
CA LEU A 81 4.24 -0.28 1.12
C LEU A 81 5.41 -0.86 1.91
N GLN A 82 5.44 -0.66 3.23
CA GLN A 82 6.37 -1.33 4.13
C GLN A 82 6.18 -2.85 4.10
N ALA A 83 4.94 -3.32 4.25
CA ALA A 83 4.62 -4.74 4.31
C ALA A 83 4.92 -5.50 3.01
N ILE A 84 4.84 -4.83 1.85
CA ILE A 84 5.14 -5.44 0.54
C ILE A 84 6.58 -5.22 0.07
N GLY A 85 7.42 -4.55 0.86
CA GLY A 85 8.84 -4.37 0.56
C GLY A 85 9.20 -3.27 -0.43
N ILE A 86 8.23 -2.43 -0.84
CA ILE A 86 8.55 -1.21 -1.61
C ILE A 86 9.27 -0.20 -0.71
N ILE A 87 8.89 -0.15 0.56
CA ILE A 87 9.59 0.61 1.58
C ILE A 87 10.25 -0.39 2.55
N ASN A 88 11.57 -0.35 2.65
CA ASN A 88 12.30 -1.09 3.67
C ASN A 88 12.47 -0.20 4.91
N SER A 89 11.77 -0.57 5.99
CA SER A 89 11.79 0.13 7.28
C SER A 89 12.36 -0.70 8.42
N HIS A 90 13.16 -1.73 8.13
CA HIS A 90 13.86 -2.45 9.18
C HIS A 90 14.84 -1.51 9.92
N MET A 91 14.86 -1.57 11.25
CA MET A 91 15.80 -0.80 12.08
C MET A 91 17.22 -1.38 11.99
N GLU A 92 18.25 -0.57 12.26
CA GLU A 92 19.67 -0.99 12.13
C GLU A 92 20.04 -2.20 13.00
N ASN A 93 19.31 -2.41 14.11
CA ASN A 93 19.49 -3.54 15.01
C ASN A 93 18.65 -4.78 14.64
N CYS A 94 17.89 -4.73 13.55
CA CYS A 94 17.09 -5.85 13.07
C CYS A 94 17.95 -6.84 12.28
N PHE A 95 17.75 -8.15 12.47
CA PHE A 95 18.49 -9.18 11.71
C PHE A 95 18.15 -9.21 10.20
N LEU A 96 17.08 -8.52 9.79
CA LEU A 96 16.69 -8.32 8.39
C LEU A 96 17.12 -6.95 7.84
N TYR A 97 17.96 -6.24 8.58
CA TYR A 97 18.44 -4.93 8.15
C TYR A 97 19.26 -5.00 6.87
N ASN A 98 18.92 -4.16 5.90
CA ASN A 98 19.66 -3.99 4.65
C ASN A 98 19.54 -2.52 4.22
N LYS A 99 20.64 -1.88 3.78
CA LYS A 99 20.65 -0.50 3.24
C LYS A 99 20.54 -0.45 1.70
N GLY A 100 20.36 -1.60 1.04
CA GLY A 100 20.49 -1.73 -0.41
C GLY A 100 21.96 -1.62 -0.83
N ASP A 101 22.30 -2.22 -1.96
CA ASP A 101 23.60 -1.97 -2.59
C ASP A 101 23.57 -0.52 -3.10
N GLN A 102 24.43 0.34 -2.53
CA GLN A 102 24.62 1.72 -2.98
C GLN A 102 25.42 1.77 -4.28
#